data_AF-A0A7R9UCV0-F1
#
_entry.id   AF-A0A7R9UCV0-F1
#
_cell.length_a   1.000
_cell.length_b   1.000
_cell.length_c   1.000
_cell.angle_alpha   90.00
_cell.angle_beta   90.00
_cell.angle_gamma   90.00
#
_symmetry.space_group_name_H-M   'P 1'
#
loop_
_entity.id
_entity.type
_entity.pdbx_description
1 polymer ?
#
loop_
_entity_poly.entity_id
_entity_poly.type
_entity_poly.pdbx_seq_one_letter_code
_entity_poly.pdbx_strand_id
1 'polypeptide(L)'
;DLDLAHRYVDSMHPRDPDGRLFKLVGDNASSTGRYCLEDGWGEQCDLWNEGYVSDFAVYGSGITNYFKFIKWCAWVFLVLSILHLPHIVINANGEGFTVSNGLDRISLTTIGNLGSQPNATSELPNCNRAVSDLNGIDCTIAKDRLGDFYEWTDVLVAVFFAAAWYWLKVFHGQEAEFIDKYTVTAADYSVFVPKVPAGTSNAMLRA
;
A
#
# COMPACT_ATOMS: atom_id res chain seq x y z
N ASP A 1 -21.85 -25.34 27.00
CA ASP A 1 -20.60 -25.43 26.20
C ASP A 1 -20.07 -24.09 25.70
N LEU A 2 -20.91 -23.05 25.55
CA LEU A 2 -20.45 -21.71 25.14
C LEU A 2 -19.45 -21.08 26.12
N ASP A 3 -19.64 -21.26 27.43
CA ASP A 3 -18.75 -20.71 28.46
C ASP A 3 -17.38 -21.38 28.52
N LEU A 4 -17.27 -22.62 28.05
CA LEU A 4 -15.98 -23.31 27.91
C LEU A 4 -15.25 -22.75 26.69
N ALA A 5 -15.96 -22.57 25.58
CA ALA A 5 -15.44 -21.94 24.38
C ALA A 5 -14.97 -20.50 24.65
N HIS A 6 -15.76 -19.68 25.35
CA HIS A 6 -15.38 -18.32 25.74
C HIS A 6 -14.14 -18.30 26.64
N ARG A 7 -14.04 -19.19 27.64
CA ARG A 7 -12.85 -19.25 28.49
C ARG A 7 -11.60 -19.70 27.74
N TYR A 8 -11.74 -20.66 26.83
CA TYR A 8 -10.64 -21.11 25.99
C TYR A 8 -10.16 -19.99 25.07
N VAL A 9 -11.11 -19.29 24.42
CA VAL A 9 -10.89 -18.09 23.63
C VAL A 9 -10.17 -17.02 24.47
N ASP A 10 -10.64 -16.67 25.66
CA ASP A 10 -10.01 -15.66 26.53
C ASP A 10 -8.62 -16.03 27.05
N SER A 11 -8.33 -17.34 27.19
CA SER A 11 -7.01 -17.83 27.60
C SER A 11 -5.98 -17.87 26.46
N MET A 12 -6.45 -18.07 25.23
CA MET A 12 -5.60 -18.16 24.04
C MET A 12 -5.54 -16.84 23.28
N HIS A 13 -6.48 -15.92 23.51
CA HIS A 13 -6.49 -14.63 22.85
C HIS A 13 -5.27 -13.83 23.29
N PRO A 14 -4.49 -13.36 22.33
CA PRO A 14 -3.36 -12.53 22.67
C PRO A 14 -3.80 -11.21 23.30
N ARG A 15 -2.95 -10.70 24.17
CA ARG A 15 -3.21 -9.50 24.96
C ARG A 15 -2.13 -8.46 24.68
N ASP A 16 -2.57 -7.22 24.74
CA ASP A 16 -1.76 -6.02 24.76
C ASP A 16 -0.76 -6.06 25.94
N PRO A 17 0.35 -5.29 25.96
CA PRO A 17 1.25 -5.22 27.11
C PRO A 17 0.55 -4.86 28.42
N ASP A 18 -0.57 -4.14 28.34
CA ASP A 18 -1.46 -3.80 29.47
C ASP A 18 -2.43 -4.93 29.89
N GLY A 19 -2.35 -6.11 29.26
CA GLY A 19 -3.19 -7.28 29.56
C GLY A 19 -4.61 -7.22 29.00
N ARG A 20 -4.89 -6.26 28.11
CA ARG A 20 -6.19 -6.07 27.45
C ARG A 20 -6.28 -6.92 26.18
N LEU A 21 -7.50 -7.32 25.80
CA LEU A 21 -7.74 -8.01 24.53
C LEU A 21 -7.52 -7.03 23.37
N PHE A 22 -6.81 -7.46 22.32
CA PHE A 22 -6.71 -6.69 21.08
C PHE A 22 -8.09 -6.50 20.46
N LYS A 23 -8.53 -5.24 20.35
CA LYS A 23 -9.79 -4.91 19.68
C LYS A 23 -9.51 -4.60 18.22
N LEU A 24 -10.23 -5.25 17.32
CA LEU A 24 -10.11 -5.02 15.88
C LEU A 24 -10.89 -3.79 15.40
N VAL A 25 -11.93 -3.36 16.14
CA VAL A 25 -12.83 -2.27 15.75
C VAL A 25 -13.25 -1.47 16.98
N GLY A 26 -13.33 -0.13 16.85
CA GLY A 26 -13.79 0.81 17.87
C GLY A 26 -12.75 1.86 18.25
N ASP A 27 -13.08 2.72 19.21
CA ASP A 27 -12.28 3.90 19.59
C ASP A 27 -10.91 3.57 20.22
N ASN A 28 -10.70 2.31 20.62
CA ASN A 28 -9.43 1.76 21.12
C ASN A 28 -9.03 0.51 20.32
N ALA A 29 -9.07 0.59 18.99
CA ALA A 29 -8.58 -0.49 18.13
C ALA A 29 -7.05 -0.61 18.21
N SER A 30 -6.52 -1.82 18.03
CA SER A 30 -5.08 -2.10 18.07
C SER A 30 -4.33 -1.34 16.97
N SER A 31 -3.25 -0.65 17.34
CA SER A 31 -2.38 0.09 16.44
C SER A 31 -1.40 -0.85 15.73
N THR A 32 -1.39 -0.76 14.41
CA THR A 32 -0.40 -1.43 13.54
C THR A 32 0.87 -0.60 13.37
N GLY A 33 0.91 0.62 13.92
CA GLY A 33 2.03 1.55 13.83
C GLY A 33 2.32 2.02 12.39
N ARG A 34 3.39 2.81 12.23
CA ARG A 34 3.85 3.38 10.95
C ARG A 34 5.37 3.43 10.85
N TYR A 35 5.88 3.57 9.62
CA TYR A 35 7.28 3.93 9.35
C TYR A 35 7.45 5.45 9.50
N CYS A 36 7.52 5.94 10.74
CA CYS A 36 7.76 7.35 11.06
C CYS A 36 9.10 7.52 11.79
N LEU A 37 9.81 8.62 11.50
CA LEU A 37 10.95 9.08 12.31
C LEU A 37 10.42 9.68 13.61
N GLU A 38 11.16 9.51 14.70
CA GLU A 38 10.93 10.15 16.00
C GLU A 38 11.02 11.70 15.94
N ASP A 39 11.35 12.29 14.78
CA ASP A 39 11.50 13.74 14.60
C ASP A 39 11.13 14.23 13.18
N GLY A 40 10.51 15.41 13.10
CA GLY A 40 10.35 16.21 11.86
C GLY A 40 9.00 16.07 11.14
N TRP A 41 9.02 16.05 9.80
CA TRP A 41 7.80 15.98 8.96
C TRP A 41 7.08 14.61 9.04
N GLY A 42 7.69 13.61 9.70
CA GLY A 42 7.14 12.27 9.87
C GLY A 42 5.98 12.19 10.87
N GLU A 43 5.97 13.01 11.93
CA GLU A 43 4.88 13.08 12.91
C GLU A 43 3.60 13.69 12.30
N GLN A 44 3.75 14.59 11.33
CA GLN A 44 2.63 15.31 10.70
C GLN A 44 1.83 14.43 9.72
N CYS A 45 2.40 13.30 9.29
CA CYS A 45 1.70 12.36 8.44
C CYS A 45 0.83 11.36 9.22
N ASP A 46 0.64 11.52 10.53
CA ASP A 46 -0.25 10.68 11.32
C ASP A 46 -1.72 11.16 11.28
N LEU A 47 -2.34 11.02 10.10
CA LEU A 47 -3.75 11.37 9.86
C LEU A 47 -4.76 10.63 10.76
N TRP A 48 -4.34 9.54 11.44
CA TRP A 48 -5.19 8.72 12.30
C TRP A 48 -4.69 8.61 13.75
N ASN A 49 -3.66 9.37 14.13
CA ASN A 49 -3.10 9.42 15.48
C ASN A 49 -2.83 8.02 16.08
N GLU A 50 -2.26 7.12 15.28
CA GLU A 50 -2.06 5.71 15.61
C GLU A 50 -0.73 5.46 16.34
N GLY A 51 0.21 6.41 16.25
CA GLY A 51 1.54 6.29 16.86
C GLY A 51 2.56 5.49 16.05
N TYR A 52 3.81 5.47 16.54
CA TYR A 52 4.94 4.87 15.83
C TYR A 52 5.12 3.38 16.11
N VAL A 53 4.99 2.95 17.37
CA VAL A 53 5.11 1.53 17.78
C VAL A 53 3.83 0.81 17.42
N SER A 54 3.97 -0.39 16.86
CA SER A 54 2.83 -1.29 16.70
C SER A 54 2.61 -2.07 17.99
N ASP A 55 1.36 -2.22 18.42
CA ASP A 55 1.01 -3.07 19.57
C ASP A 55 1.33 -4.56 19.29
N PHE A 56 1.53 -4.92 18.02
CA PHE A 56 1.99 -6.24 17.58
C PHE A 56 3.51 -6.44 17.74
N ALA A 57 4.26 -5.48 18.30
CA ALA A 57 5.69 -5.61 18.55
C ALA A 57 6.04 -6.85 19.38
N VAL A 58 5.14 -7.27 20.28
CA VAL A 58 5.30 -8.49 21.11
C VAL A 58 5.51 -9.76 20.29
N TYR A 59 5.01 -9.81 19.05
CA TYR A 59 5.17 -10.98 18.18
C TYR A 59 6.46 -10.97 17.35
N GLY A 60 7.28 -9.93 17.52
CA GLY A 60 8.53 -9.74 16.82
C GLY A 60 8.44 -8.83 15.60
N SER A 61 9.61 -8.56 15.04
CA SER A 61 9.82 -7.60 13.95
C SER A 61 9.16 -8.03 12.63
N GLY A 62 9.02 -9.33 12.38
CA GLY A 62 8.44 -9.83 11.12
C GLY A 62 6.97 -9.44 10.93
N ILE A 63 6.14 -9.62 11.96
CA ILE A 63 4.70 -9.37 11.88
C ILE A 63 4.41 -7.87 11.85
N THR A 64 5.10 -7.10 12.68
CA THR A 64 4.98 -5.63 12.72
C THR A 64 5.36 -5.00 11.38
N ASN A 65 6.53 -5.35 10.83
CA ASN A 65 6.98 -4.84 9.53
C ASN A 65 6.01 -5.22 8.39
N TYR A 66 5.40 -6.39 8.45
CA TYR A 66 4.42 -6.82 7.45
C TYR A 66 3.17 -5.92 7.41
N PHE A 67 2.55 -5.65 8.56
CA PHE A 67 1.36 -4.79 8.59
C PHE A 67 1.68 -3.35 8.21
N LYS A 68 2.83 -2.82 8.65
CA LYS A 68 3.31 -1.51 8.23
C LYS A 68 3.59 -1.44 6.74
N PHE A 69 4.15 -2.50 6.16
CA PHE A 69 4.37 -2.61 4.72
C PHE A 69 3.06 -2.60 3.92
N ILE A 70 2.02 -3.33 4.36
CA ILE A 70 0.70 -3.30 3.69
C ILE A 70 0.12 -1.89 3.73
N LYS A 71 0.16 -1.23 4.89
CA LYS A 71 -0.34 0.14 5.02
C LYS A 71 0.43 1.09 4.11
N TRP A 72 1.76 1.00 4.08
CA TRP A 72 2.60 1.77 3.17
C TRP A 72 2.23 1.51 1.70
N CYS A 73 2.06 0.24 1.30
CA CYS A 73 1.63 -0.12 -0.05
C CYS A 73 0.28 0.52 -0.39
N ALA A 74 -0.70 0.44 0.51
CA ALA A 74 -2.02 1.02 0.29
C ALA A 74 -1.93 2.54 0.05
N TRP A 75 -1.11 3.26 0.82
CA TRP A 75 -0.87 4.69 0.62
C TRP A 75 -0.18 5.02 -0.70
N VAL A 76 0.87 4.28 -1.04
CA VAL A 76 1.60 4.47 -2.30
C VAL A 76 0.68 4.23 -3.49
N PHE A 77 -0.08 3.14 -3.49
CA PHE A 77 -1.04 2.85 -4.57
C PHE A 77 -2.18 3.87 -4.62
N LEU A 78 -2.63 4.40 -3.47
CA LEU A 78 -3.66 5.44 -3.44
C LEU A 78 -3.16 6.74 -4.11
N VAL A 79 -1.95 7.19 -3.77
CA VAL A 79 -1.34 8.39 -4.39
C VAL A 79 -1.10 8.15 -5.89
N LEU A 80 -0.55 7.00 -6.27
CA LEU A 80 -0.36 6.63 -7.66
C LEU A 80 -1.68 6.61 -8.44
N SER A 81 -2.77 6.13 -7.83
CA SER A 81 -4.09 6.12 -8.45
C SER A 81 -4.57 7.55 -8.76
N ILE A 82 -4.41 8.48 -7.82
CA ILE A 82 -4.81 9.88 -7.97
C ILE A 82 -4.01 10.55 -9.09
N LEU A 83 -2.70 10.29 -9.16
CA LEU A 83 -1.83 10.84 -10.22
C LEU A 83 -2.19 10.30 -11.61
N HIS A 84 -2.68 9.06 -11.72
CA HIS A 84 -3.07 8.45 -13.00
C HIS A 84 -4.54 8.71 -13.39
N LEU A 85 -5.39 9.21 -12.49
CA LEU A 85 -6.77 9.59 -12.83
C LEU A 85 -6.86 10.51 -14.06
N PRO A 86 -6.07 11.60 -14.20
CA PRO A 86 -6.13 12.43 -15.39
C PRO A 86 -5.79 11.67 -16.68
N HIS A 87 -4.87 10.70 -16.62
CA HIS A 87 -4.53 9.84 -17.77
C HIS A 87 -5.73 8.99 -18.20
N ILE A 88 -6.42 8.38 -17.24
CA ILE A 88 -7.61 7.56 -17.48
C ILE A 88 -8.71 8.41 -18.11
N VAL A 89 -8.93 9.63 -17.62
CA VAL A 89 -9.93 10.56 -18.18
C VAL A 89 -9.59 10.93 -19.61
N ILE A 90 -8.35 11.27 -19.90
CA ILE A 90 -7.91 11.62 -21.27
C ILE A 90 -8.08 10.41 -22.20
N ASN A 91 -7.59 9.24 -21.79
CA ASN A 91 -7.68 8.02 -22.59
C ASN A 91 -9.15 7.65 -22.88
N ALA A 92 -10.05 7.79 -21.91
CA ALA A 92 -11.46 7.44 -22.07
C ALA A 92 -12.21 8.29 -23.11
N ASN A 93 -11.69 9.47 -23.46
CA ASN A 93 -12.26 10.35 -24.49
C ASN A 93 -11.57 10.20 -25.86
N GLY A 94 -10.64 9.25 -26.00
CA GLY A 94 -10.02 8.93 -27.28
C GLY A 94 -10.99 8.26 -28.26
N GLU A 95 -10.76 8.48 -29.57
CA GLU A 95 -11.57 7.95 -30.66
C GLU A 95 -11.02 6.63 -31.25
N GLY A 96 -10.03 6.00 -30.61
CA GLY A 96 -9.30 4.86 -31.13
C GLY A 96 -10.10 3.56 -31.20
N PHE A 97 -11.06 3.35 -30.30
CA PHE A 97 -11.91 2.17 -30.26
C PHE A 97 -13.39 2.52 -30.34
N THR A 98 -14.09 1.90 -31.29
CA THR A 98 -15.57 1.91 -31.34
C THR A 98 -16.10 0.73 -30.52
N VAL A 99 -16.70 1.02 -29.37
CA VAL A 99 -17.08 0.00 -28.38
C VAL A 99 -18.24 -0.86 -28.87
N SER A 100 -18.08 -2.20 -28.79
CA SER A 100 -19.13 -3.16 -29.15
C SER A 100 -19.81 -3.80 -27.94
N ASN A 101 -19.15 -4.06 -26.80
CA ASN A 101 -19.76 -4.38 -25.47
C ASN A 101 -18.71 -4.73 -24.39
N GLY A 102 -19.09 -4.63 -23.10
CA GLY A 102 -18.48 -5.33 -21.97
C GLY A 102 -17.00 -5.03 -21.69
N LEU A 103 -16.14 -6.05 -21.82
CA LEU A 103 -14.70 -6.00 -21.52
C LEU A 103 -13.93 -5.01 -22.41
N ASP A 104 -14.45 -4.68 -23.59
CA ASP A 104 -13.88 -3.68 -24.50
C ASP A 104 -13.93 -2.26 -23.91
N ARG A 105 -14.70 -2.03 -22.84
CA ARG A 105 -14.72 -0.74 -22.13
C ARG A 105 -13.46 -0.47 -21.33
N ILE A 106 -12.72 -1.53 -20.96
CA ILE A 106 -11.44 -1.38 -20.25
C ILE A 106 -10.36 -0.88 -21.21
N SER A 107 -10.41 -1.29 -22.50
CA SER A 107 -9.47 -0.77 -23.50
C SER A 107 -9.61 0.74 -23.74
N LEU A 108 -10.77 1.35 -23.43
CA LEU A 108 -10.96 2.80 -23.54
C LEU A 108 -10.07 3.59 -22.59
N THR A 109 -9.73 3.06 -21.42
CA THR A 109 -8.91 3.78 -20.43
C THR A 109 -7.41 3.64 -20.69
N THR A 110 -7.03 2.91 -21.74
CA THR A 110 -5.63 2.68 -22.12
C THR A 110 -5.17 3.69 -23.17
N ILE A 111 -3.85 3.91 -23.24
CA ILE A 111 -3.23 4.78 -24.25
C ILE A 111 -3.58 4.36 -25.69
N GLY A 112 -3.93 3.09 -25.90
CA GLY A 112 -4.36 2.58 -27.21
C GLY A 112 -5.62 3.28 -27.74
N ASN A 113 -6.47 3.83 -26.87
CA ASN A 113 -7.68 4.53 -27.28
C ASN A 113 -7.41 5.92 -27.90
N LEU A 114 -6.19 6.45 -27.82
CA LEU A 114 -5.84 7.75 -28.43
C LEU A 114 -5.74 7.68 -29.97
N GLY A 115 -5.69 6.48 -30.55
CA GLY A 115 -5.69 6.26 -32.00
C GLY A 115 -4.41 6.70 -32.72
N SER A 116 -4.13 6.06 -33.87
CA SER A 116 -2.83 6.13 -34.56
C SER A 116 -2.73 7.23 -35.64
N GLN A 117 -3.64 8.19 -35.72
CA GLN A 117 -3.49 9.28 -36.71
C GLN A 117 -2.52 10.35 -36.20
N PRO A 118 -1.37 10.59 -36.88
CA PRO A 118 -0.29 11.46 -36.40
C PRO A 118 -0.60 12.96 -36.49
N ASN A 119 -1.64 13.36 -37.22
CA ASN A 119 -2.16 14.75 -37.26
C ASN A 119 -3.55 14.89 -36.63
N ALA A 120 -4.02 13.87 -35.92
CA ALA A 120 -5.34 13.92 -35.30
C ALA A 120 -5.28 14.69 -33.98
N THR A 121 -6.18 15.64 -33.83
CA THR A 121 -6.46 16.32 -32.58
C THR A 121 -7.35 15.45 -31.70
N SER A 122 -7.02 15.31 -30.41
CA SER A 122 -7.90 14.67 -29.43
C SER A 122 -8.89 15.68 -28.86
N GLU A 123 -10.15 15.29 -28.72
CA GLU A 123 -11.18 16.14 -28.11
C GLU A 123 -11.00 16.19 -26.58
N LEU A 124 -11.12 17.40 -26.01
CA LEU A 124 -11.10 17.54 -24.55
C LEU A 124 -12.39 16.98 -23.92
N PRO A 125 -12.28 16.34 -22.74
CA PRO A 125 -13.44 15.90 -21.97
C PRO A 125 -14.38 17.08 -21.71
N ASN A 126 -15.68 16.86 -21.96
CA ASN A 126 -16.76 17.80 -21.65
C ASN A 126 -16.76 19.11 -22.47
N CYS A 127 -16.06 19.14 -23.60
CA CYS A 127 -16.07 20.26 -24.53
C CYS A 127 -17.22 20.11 -25.53
N ASN A 128 -18.32 20.84 -25.31
CA ASN A 128 -19.48 20.77 -26.20
C ASN A 128 -19.20 21.58 -27.46
N ARG A 129 -19.00 20.90 -28.61
CA ARG A 129 -18.68 21.52 -29.90
C ARG A 129 -19.66 22.66 -30.29
N ALA A 130 -20.90 22.59 -29.83
CA ALA A 130 -21.93 23.61 -30.10
C ALA A 130 -21.69 24.95 -29.36
N VAL A 131 -20.99 24.95 -28.23
CA VAL A 131 -20.70 26.17 -27.43
C VAL A 131 -19.30 26.71 -27.74
N SER A 132 -18.39 25.84 -28.16
CA SER A 132 -17.01 26.19 -28.47
C SER A 132 -16.86 27.03 -29.73
N ASP A 133 -17.67 26.75 -30.75
CA ASP A 133 -17.74 27.51 -32.01
C ASP A 133 -18.28 28.94 -31.80
N LEU A 134 -19.09 29.15 -30.74
CA LEU A 134 -19.61 30.46 -30.35
C LEU A 134 -18.58 31.32 -29.59
N ASN A 135 -17.62 30.69 -28.90
CA ASN A 135 -16.64 31.37 -28.06
C ASN A 135 -15.21 31.37 -28.65
N GLY A 136 -14.99 30.76 -29.82
CA GLY A 136 -13.67 30.66 -30.44
C GLY A 136 -12.67 29.81 -29.64
N ILE A 137 -13.16 28.83 -28.89
CA ILE A 137 -12.32 27.93 -28.08
C ILE A 137 -12.12 26.64 -28.85
N ASP A 138 -10.89 26.35 -29.27
CA ASP A 138 -10.55 25.07 -29.91
C ASP A 138 -10.60 23.94 -28.88
N CYS A 139 -11.58 23.04 -29.01
CA CYS A 139 -11.76 21.84 -28.18
C CYS A 139 -10.79 20.69 -28.52
N THR A 140 -9.76 21.00 -29.30
CA THR A 140 -8.88 20.05 -29.96
C THR A 140 -7.45 20.24 -29.46
N ILE A 141 -6.90 19.23 -28.78
CA ILE A 141 -5.49 19.22 -28.36
C ILE A 141 -4.66 18.42 -29.36
N ALA A 142 -3.53 18.99 -29.76
CA ALA A 142 -2.53 18.29 -30.55
C ALA A 142 -1.90 17.15 -29.73
N LYS A 143 -1.76 15.97 -30.33
CA LYS A 143 -1.20 14.78 -29.68
C LYS A 143 0.24 14.96 -29.21
N ASP A 144 1.03 15.79 -29.87
CA ASP A 144 2.40 16.10 -29.45
C ASP A 144 2.42 16.72 -28.04
N ARG A 145 1.53 17.70 -27.82
CA ARG A 145 1.37 18.38 -26.52
C ARG A 145 0.86 17.45 -25.43
N LEU A 146 0.08 16.44 -25.82
CA LEU A 146 -0.41 15.41 -24.93
C LEU A 146 0.71 14.43 -24.56
N GLY A 147 1.58 14.08 -25.51
CA GLY A 147 2.80 13.31 -25.28
C GLY A 147 3.69 13.95 -24.23
N ASP A 148 3.93 15.27 -24.34
CA ASP A 148 4.70 16.04 -23.34
C ASP A 148 4.09 15.93 -21.93
N PHE A 149 2.76 15.94 -21.83
CA PHE A 149 2.06 15.81 -20.54
C PHE A 149 2.23 14.40 -19.94
N TYR A 150 2.15 13.34 -20.75
CA TYR A 150 2.40 11.98 -20.30
C TYR A 150 3.84 11.81 -19.83
N GLU A 151 4.82 12.30 -20.57
CA GLU A 151 6.23 12.22 -20.21
C GLU A 151 6.51 12.86 -18.84
N TRP A 152 6.03 14.08 -18.62
CA TRP A 152 6.21 14.76 -17.34
C TRP A 152 5.49 14.04 -16.19
N THR A 153 4.30 13.50 -16.43
CA THR A 153 3.58 12.78 -15.38
C THR A 153 4.28 11.47 -15.02
N ASP A 154 4.80 10.74 -16.01
CA ASP A 154 5.55 9.50 -15.79
C ASP A 154 6.84 9.76 -15.01
N VAL A 155 7.55 10.85 -15.32
CA VAL A 155 8.72 11.28 -14.54
C VAL A 155 8.35 11.58 -13.10
N LEU A 156 7.26 12.31 -12.86
CA LEU A 156 6.79 12.63 -11.50
C LEU A 156 6.42 11.36 -10.73
N VAL A 157 5.71 10.43 -11.36
CA VAL A 157 5.34 9.13 -10.80
C VAL A 157 6.58 8.31 -10.46
N ALA A 158 7.56 8.24 -11.37
CA ALA A 158 8.79 7.49 -11.17
C ALA A 158 9.63 8.06 -10.02
N VAL A 159 9.76 9.39 -9.94
CA VAL A 159 10.47 10.07 -8.84
C VAL A 159 9.76 9.82 -7.50
N PHE A 160 8.44 9.93 -7.46
CA PHE A 160 7.65 9.64 -6.26
C PHE A 160 7.85 8.18 -5.82
N PHE A 161 7.75 7.23 -6.74
CA PHE A 161 7.93 5.81 -6.42
C PHE A 161 9.35 5.50 -5.94
N ALA A 162 10.38 6.10 -6.56
CA ALA A 162 11.77 5.94 -6.13
C ALA A 162 11.99 6.50 -4.71
N ALA A 163 11.43 7.68 -4.40
CA ALA A 163 11.49 8.27 -3.07
C ALA A 163 10.76 7.41 -2.03
N ALA A 164 9.56 6.92 -2.36
CA ALA A 164 8.79 6.04 -1.49
C ALA A 164 9.52 4.69 -1.24
N TRP A 165 10.12 4.11 -2.27
CA TRP A 165 10.92 2.89 -2.16
C TRP A 165 12.15 3.09 -1.28
N TYR A 166 12.88 4.19 -1.48
CA TYR A 166 14.02 4.55 -0.65
C TYR A 166 13.61 4.74 0.81
N TRP A 167 12.50 5.44 1.05
CA TRP A 167 11.89 5.57 2.37
C TRP A 167 11.65 4.19 2.99
N LEU A 168 10.91 3.30 2.33
CA LEU A 168 10.63 1.96 2.84
C LEU A 168 11.91 1.20 3.21
N LYS A 169 12.95 1.25 2.37
CA LYS A 169 14.21 0.54 2.62
C LYS A 169 14.92 1.01 3.87
N VAL A 170 14.99 2.32 4.09
CA VAL A 170 15.66 2.91 5.27
C VAL A 170 14.90 2.54 6.54
N PHE A 171 13.58 2.75 6.53
CA PHE A 171 12.76 2.55 7.72
C PHE A 171 12.60 1.09 8.12
N HIS A 172 12.48 0.19 7.15
CA HIS A 172 12.39 -1.23 7.43
C HIS A 172 13.64 -1.74 8.18
N GLY A 173 14.83 -1.27 7.81
CA GLY A 173 16.07 -1.65 8.50
C GLY A 173 16.13 -1.13 9.94
N GLN A 174 15.83 0.16 10.13
CA GLN A 174 15.86 0.80 11.45
C GLN A 174 14.85 0.19 12.41
N GLU A 175 13.64 -0.08 11.93
CA GLU A 175 12.59 -0.66 12.76
C GLU A 175 12.88 -2.12 13.14
N ALA A 176 13.42 -2.91 12.22
CA ALA A 176 13.81 -4.29 12.50
C ALA A 176 14.84 -4.35 13.64
N GLU A 177 15.87 -3.49 13.60
CA GLU A 177 16.89 -3.42 14.64
C GLU A 177 16.32 -2.93 15.99
N PHE A 178 15.43 -1.94 15.95
CA PHE A 178 14.77 -1.44 17.16
C PHE A 178 13.93 -2.52 17.83
N ILE A 179 13.02 -3.18 17.10
CA ILE A 179 12.11 -4.17 17.68
C ILE A 179 12.86 -5.38 18.20
N ASP A 180 13.89 -5.85 17.48
CA ASP A 180 14.74 -6.98 17.89
C ASP A 180 15.46 -6.70 19.21
N LYS A 181 15.89 -5.45 19.44
CA LYS A 181 16.55 -5.04 20.68
C LYS A 181 15.61 -5.01 21.90
N TYR A 182 14.34 -4.68 21.69
CA TYR A 182 13.37 -4.44 22.78
C TYR A 182 12.34 -5.57 22.96
N THR A 183 12.31 -6.55 22.06
CA THR A 183 11.36 -7.66 22.11
C THR A 183 12.10 -8.98 22.24
N VAL A 184 11.78 -9.75 23.27
CA VAL A 184 12.30 -11.11 23.43
C VAL A 184 11.28 -12.10 22.90
N THR A 185 11.69 -12.94 21.96
CA THR A 185 10.85 -13.95 21.33
C THR A 185 11.21 -15.36 21.79
N ALA A 186 10.30 -16.32 21.59
CA ALA A 186 10.59 -17.73 21.89
C ALA A 186 11.73 -18.29 21.01
N ALA A 187 12.01 -17.66 19.86
CA ALA A 187 13.13 -18.01 19.01
C ALA A 187 14.47 -17.78 19.71
N ASP A 188 14.57 -16.75 20.57
CA ASP A 188 15.79 -16.43 21.31
C ASP A 188 16.16 -17.49 22.36
N TYR A 189 15.19 -18.31 22.77
CA TYR A 189 15.36 -19.38 23.75
C TYR A 189 15.28 -20.80 23.17
N SER A 190 15.09 -20.95 21.85
CA SER A 190 14.93 -22.26 21.23
C SER A 190 16.05 -22.57 20.25
N VAL A 191 16.56 -23.81 20.33
CA VAL A 191 17.59 -24.32 19.42
C VAL A 191 16.99 -25.43 18.58
N PHE A 192 17.04 -25.28 17.26
CA PHE A 192 16.63 -26.34 16.36
C PHE A 192 17.71 -27.43 16.29
N VAL A 193 17.35 -28.66 16.68
CA VAL A 193 18.23 -29.83 16.58
C VAL A 193 17.77 -30.66 15.37
N PRO A 194 18.41 -30.54 14.19
CA PRO A 194 17.92 -31.15 12.95
C PRO A 194 17.99 -32.67 12.93
N LYS A 195 18.93 -33.27 13.66
CA LYS A 195 19.10 -34.72 13.71
C LYS A 195 19.60 -35.16 15.07
N VAL A 196 18.81 -36.00 15.72
CA VAL A 196 19.21 -36.69 16.93
C VAL A 196 20.02 -37.94 16.55
N PRO A 197 21.17 -38.23 17.19
CA PRO A 197 21.95 -39.43 16.91
C PRO A 197 21.15 -40.73 17.08
N ALA A 198 21.44 -41.74 16.25
CA ALA A 198 20.82 -43.06 16.39
C ALA A 198 21.35 -43.75 17.65
N GLY A 199 20.53 -43.80 18.71
CA GLY A 199 20.90 -44.37 20.02
C GLY A 199 20.41 -43.56 21.23
N THR A 200 19.82 -42.38 21.02
CA THR A 200 19.29 -41.55 22.11
C THR A 200 18.04 -42.19 22.72
N SER A 201 18.06 -42.44 24.03
CA SER A 201 16.90 -42.97 24.77
C SER A 201 15.89 -41.86 25.09
N ASN A 202 14.61 -42.20 25.25
CA ASN A 202 13.54 -41.25 25.59
C ASN A 202 13.81 -40.44 26.88
N ALA A 203 14.66 -40.96 27.77
CA ALA A 203 15.05 -40.27 29.00
C ALA A 203 16.04 -39.11 28.75
N MET A 204 16.89 -39.21 27.72
CA MET A 204 17.86 -38.17 27.37
C MET A 204 17.25 -37.01 26.57
N LEU A 205 16.06 -37.19 25.99
CA LEU A 205 15.35 -36.16 25.21
C LEU A 205 14.40 -35.28 26.05
N ARG A 206 14.20 -35.60 27.34
CA ARG A 206 13.28 -34.87 28.23
C ARG A 206 13.99 -33.93 29.22
N ALA A 207 15.32 -33.81 29.12
CA ALA A 207 16.12 -32.87 29.89
C ALA A 207 16.22 -31.54 29.12
#